data_AF-A0A258L7D1-F1
#
_entry.id   AF-A0A258L7D1-F1
#
_cell.length_a   1.000
_cell.length_b   1.000
_cell.length_c   1.000
_cell.angle_alpha   90.00
_cell.angle_beta   90.00
_cell.angle_gamma   90.00
#
_symmetry.space_group_name_H-M   'P 1'
#
loop_
_entity.id
_entity.type
_entity.pdbx_description
1 polymer ?
#
loop_
_entity_poly.entity_id
_entity_poly.type
_entity_poly.pdbx_seq_one_letter_code
_entity_poly.pdbx_strand_id
1 'polypeptide(L)'
;MFSPTKPAPHAPPLTARAAVETVRIGSAGLSASYYAMLGLAVHPLAAVGLGLVAGAADYVKGNALSAAIDGPGFWRRAVAVPLFVVLFVASMIAVDGVLLTLRGKLTAGPADVIGAHERATADHAAAVAELAKLAGVRSPDAIRAAMDGAPVKRSVFRGTNECTDITKDSSLEACRPLTDLRKEMADAIRKRELEAVRDKAAARLDALGPRPAAADPQARILAGAAGVSEDLAAWVLVAIVGFAIEFAACFGMYVLAGPRRPSATSTAQSSFPAPGAGERALAASFATGGHPMPPRPRGTRKPRRPPASNVVAFPHPVIGALEKSGGTVASNQELAQLMGVTEGESTKRVAEVAHLLTLRREGKRIVISLREAAVA
;
A
#
# COMPACT_ATOMS: atom_id res chain seq x y z
N MET A 1 -12.32 -35.66 -67.61
CA MET A 1 -11.88 -35.82 -66.20
C MET A 1 -11.96 -34.45 -65.52
N PHE A 2 -13.00 -34.23 -64.71
CA PHE A 2 -13.10 -33.03 -63.89
C PHE A 2 -12.36 -33.30 -62.58
N SER A 3 -11.25 -32.61 -62.34
CA SER A 3 -10.61 -32.63 -61.03
C SER A 3 -11.53 -31.93 -60.03
N PRO A 4 -11.83 -32.55 -58.87
CA PRO A 4 -12.67 -31.91 -57.86
C PRO A 4 -11.98 -30.63 -57.39
N THR A 5 -12.62 -29.49 -57.66
CA THR A 5 -12.23 -28.19 -57.13
C THR A 5 -12.32 -28.25 -55.60
N LYS A 6 -11.16 -28.21 -54.95
CA LYS A 6 -11.06 -28.17 -53.49
C LYS A 6 -11.83 -26.93 -53.01
N PRO A 7 -12.86 -27.06 -52.16
CA PRO A 7 -13.65 -25.92 -51.72
C PRO A 7 -12.73 -24.87 -51.09
N ALA A 8 -12.84 -23.63 -51.57
CA ALA A 8 -12.07 -22.52 -51.05
C ALA A 8 -12.33 -22.40 -49.54
N PRO A 9 -11.29 -22.33 -48.70
CA PRO A 9 -11.49 -22.22 -47.27
C PRO A 9 -12.22 -20.92 -46.96
N HIS A 10 -13.41 -21.04 -46.36
CA HIS A 10 -14.21 -19.90 -45.94
C HIS A 10 -13.38 -18.97 -45.05
N ALA A 11 -13.35 -17.68 -45.42
CA ALA A 11 -12.83 -16.67 -44.52
C ALA A 11 -13.61 -16.75 -43.19
N PRO A 12 -12.95 -16.56 -42.04
CA PRO A 12 -13.66 -16.53 -40.77
C PRO A 12 -14.75 -15.45 -40.83
N PRO A 13 -15.95 -15.71 -40.27
CA PRO A 13 -17.05 -14.77 -40.31
C PRO A 13 -16.60 -13.43 -39.71
N LEU A 14 -17.12 -12.32 -40.25
CA LEU A 14 -16.77 -10.95 -39.82
C LEU A 14 -16.89 -10.75 -38.29
N THR A 15 -17.79 -11.49 -37.66
CA THR A 15 -18.02 -11.52 -36.21
C THR A 15 -16.81 -12.02 -35.40
N ALA A 16 -16.07 -13.00 -35.90
CA ALA A 16 -14.89 -13.53 -35.21
C ALA A 16 -13.75 -12.51 -35.18
N ARG A 17 -13.54 -11.76 -36.27
CA ARG A 17 -12.53 -10.69 -36.31
C ARG A 17 -12.87 -9.54 -35.37
N ALA A 18 -14.13 -9.12 -35.33
CA ALA A 18 -14.60 -8.08 -34.42
C ALA A 18 -14.44 -8.51 -32.95
N ALA A 19 -14.73 -9.78 -32.62
CA ALA A 19 -14.55 -10.31 -31.27
C ALA A 19 -13.08 -10.27 -30.82
N VAL A 20 -12.16 -10.71 -31.67
CA VAL A 20 -10.71 -10.70 -31.38
C VAL A 20 -10.18 -9.28 -31.17
N GLU A 21 -10.57 -8.34 -32.03
CA GLU A 21 -10.15 -6.94 -31.89
C GLU A 21 -10.75 -6.29 -30.63
N THR A 22 -11.98 -6.66 -30.27
CA THR A 22 -12.63 -6.20 -29.02
C THR A 22 -11.87 -6.73 -27.79
N VAL A 23 -11.46 -8.00 -27.78
CA VAL A 23 -10.65 -8.56 -26.69
C VAL A 23 -9.28 -7.88 -26.63
N ARG A 24 -8.66 -7.59 -27.78
CA ARG A 24 -7.37 -6.87 -27.85
C ARG A 24 -7.46 -5.48 -27.22
N ILE A 25 -8.45 -4.70 -27.64
CA ILE A 25 -8.68 -3.33 -27.14
C ILE A 25 -9.07 -3.39 -25.66
N GLY A 26 -9.90 -4.36 -25.26
CA GLY A 26 -10.27 -4.57 -23.86
C GLY A 26 -9.06 -4.88 -22.97
N SER A 27 -8.17 -5.78 -23.40
CA SER A 27 -6.94 -6.11 -22.67
C SER A 27 -6.01 -4.90 -22.56
N ALA A 28 -5.77 -4.19 -23.65
CA ALA A 28 -4.96 -2.97 -23.65
C ALA A 28 -5.57 -1.87 -22.76
N GLY A 29 -6.90 -1.75 -22.77
CA GLY A 29 -7.65 -0.82 -21.93
C GLY A 29 -7.58 -1.15 -20.44
N LEU A 30 -7.63 -2.44 -20.08
CA LEU A 30 -7.45 -2.90 -18.70
C LEU A 30 -6.05 -2.54 -18.19
N SER A 31 -5.01 -2.86 -18.95
CA SER A 31 -3.63 -2.47 -18.65
C SER A 31 -3.49 -0.94 -18.51
N ALA A 32 -4.01 -0.18 -19.48
CA ALA A 32 -4.02 1.27 -19.44
C ALA A 32 -4.71 1.82 -18.17
N SER A 33 -5.88 1.30 -17.82
CA SER A 33 -6.62 1.72 -16.63
C SER A 33 -5.85 1.41 -15.35
N TYR A 34 -5.14 0.28 -15.32
CA TYR A 34 -4.35 -0.15 -14.18
C TYR A 34 -3.12 0.74 -13.97
N TYR A 35 -2.33 0.98 -15.02
CA TYR A 35 -1.19 1.89 -14.95
C TYR A 35 -1.59 3.34 -14.72
N ALA A 36 -2.79 3.73 -15.15
CA ALA A 36 -3.37 5.01 -14.77
C ALA A 36 -3.65 5.08 -13.27
N MET A 37 -4.24 4.05 -12.66
CA MET A 37 -4.45 4.00 -11.21
C MET A 37 -3.13 4.07 -10.43
N LEU A 38 -2.08 3.40 -10.91
CA LEU A 38 -0.75 3.51 -10.31
C LEU A 38 -0.18 4.92 -10.45
N GLY A 39 -0.30 5.53 -11.63
CA GLY A 39 0.13 6.90 -11.85
C GLY A 39 -0.63 7.89 -10.97
N LEU A 40 -1.92 7.65 -10.66
CA LEU A 40 -2.70 8.48 -9.74
C LEU A 40 -2.13 8.51 -8.32
N ALA A 41 -1.47 7.44 -7.88
CA ALA A 41 -0.80 7.41 -6.58
C ALA A 41 0.41 8.36 -6.51
N VAL A 42 0.96 8.75 -7.67
CA VAL A 42 2.11 9.66 -7.78
C VAL A 42 1.66 11.06 -8.20
N HIS A 43 0.98 11.17 -9.34
CA HIS A 43 0.51 12.44 -9.90
C HIS A 43 -0.57 12.22 -10.98
N PRO A 44 -1.61 13.07 -11.07
CA PRO A 44 -2.68 12.92 -12.08
C PRO A 44 -2.20 12.89 -13.54
N LEU A 45 -1.15 13.66 -13.89
CA LEU A 45 -0.57 13.60 -15.23
C LEU A 45 0.21 12.30 -15.49
N ALA A 46 0.83 11.73 -14.46
CA ALA A 46 1.51 10.44 -14.57
C ALA A 46 0.51 9.31 -14.82
N ALA A 47 -0.71 9.41 -14.27
CA ALA A 47 -1.79 8.46 -14.56
C ALA A 47 -2.11 8.38 -16.05
N VAL A 48 -2.34 9.53 -16.69
CA VAL A 48 -2.67 9.58 -18.11
C VAL A 48 -1.49 9.10 -18.95
N GLY A 49 -0.28 9.56 -18.65
CA GLY A 49 0.93 9.16 -19.38
C GLY A 49 1.20 7.65 -19.30
N LEU A 50 1.23 7.09 -18.08
CA LEU A 50 1.49 5.67 -17.86
C LEU A 50 0.39 4.78 -18.45
N GLY A 51 -0.88 5.18 -18.30
CA GLY A 51 -2.00 4.43 -18.88
C GLY A 51 -1.93 4.37 -20.40
N LEU A 52 -1.67 5.51 -21.07
CA LEU A 52 -1.56 5.54 -22.54
C LEU A 52 -0.36 4.74 -23.04
N VAL A 53 0.80 4.87 -22.39
CA VAL A 53 2.02 4.12 -22.77
C VAL A 53 1.82 2.62 -22.61
N ALA A 54 1.22 2.17 -21.50
CA ALA A 54 0.95 0.76 -21.26
C ALA A 54 -0.04 0.18 -22.28
N GLY A 55 -1.15 0.88 -22.53
CA GLY A 55 -2.13 0.46 -23.53
C GLY A 55 -1.52 0.37 -24.94
N ALA A 56 -0.69 1.34 -25.32
CA ALA A 56 0.03 1.31 -26.59
C ALA A 56 1.03 0.16 -26.67
N ALA A 57 1.82 -0.07 -25.61
CA ALA A 57 2.79 -1.16 -25.54
C ALA A 57 2.13 -2.53 -25.72
N ASP A 58 1.01 -2.78 -25.03
CA ASP A 58 0.29 -4.06 -25.15
C ASP A 58 -0.31 -4.29 -26.53
N TYR A 59 -0.83 -3.22 -27.15
CA TYR A 59 -1.33 -3.28 -28.51
C TYR A 59 -0.22 -3.57 -29.53
N VAL A 60 0.94 -2.89 -29.42
CA VAL A 60 2.10 -3.08 -30.31
C VAL A 60 2.73 -4.46 -30.11
N LYS A 61 2.88 -4.91 -28.87
CA LYS A 61 3.46 -6.21 -28.49
C LYS A 61 2.74 -7.37 -29.14
N GLY A 62 1.41 -7.39 -29.08
CA GLY A 62 0.61 -8.41 -29.76
C GLY A 62 0.81 -8.43 -31.28
N ASN A 63 0.95 -7.26 -31.91
CA ASN A 63 1.21 -7.16 -33.35
C ASN A 63 2.62 -7.60 -33.73
N ALA A 64 3.62 -7.25 -32.90
CA ALA A 64 5.00 -7.69 -33.08
C ALA A 64 5.09 -9.21 -32.98
N LEU A 65 4.42 -9.84 -32.01
CA LEU A 65 4.38 -11.30 -31.87
C LEU A 65 3.76 -11.98 -33.11
N SER A 66 2.60 -11.52 -33.57
CA SER A 66 1.99 -12.05 -34.80
C SER A 66 2.89 -11.87 -36.03
N ALA A 67 3.59 -10.72 -36.14
CA ALA A 67 4.53 -10.48 -37.23
C ALA A 67 5.81 -11.33 -37.13
N ALA A 68 6.25 -11.67 -35.91
CA ALA A 68 7.39 -12.55 -35.69
C ALA A 68 7.09 -14.00 -36.12
N ILE A 69 5.88 -14.50 -35.82
CA ILE A 69 5.50 -15.88 -36.10
C ILE A 69 4.98 -16.03 -37.55
N ASP A 70 3.98 -15.24 -37.93
CA ASP A 70 3.24 -15.39 -39.19
C ASP A 70 3.62 -14.34 -40.26
N GLY A 71 4.50 -13.39 -39.94
CA GLY A 71 4.83 -12.29 -40.84
C GLY A 71 5.51 -12.79 -42.13
N PRO A 72 5.14 -12.25 -43.31
CA PRO A 72 5.83 -12.56 -44.55
C PRO A 72 7.20 -11.87 -44.59
N GLY A 73 8.21 -12.62 -45.07
CA GLY A 73 9.56 -12.11 -45.30
C GLY A 73 10.47 -12.13 -44.07
N PHE A 74 11.73 -12.49 -44.29
CA PHE A 74 12.76 -12.58 -43.25
C PHE A 74 12.95 -11.26 -42.49
N TRP A 75 13.06 -10.14 -43.20
CA TRP A 75 13.32 -8.82 -42.58
C TRP A 75 12.24 -8.38 -41.60
N ARG A 76 10.97 -8.67 -41.89
CA ARG A 76 9.88 -8.32 -40.98
C ARG A 76 9.96 -9.11 -39.68
N ARG A 77 10.32 -10.40 -39.75
CA ARG A 77 10.54 -11.25 -38.57
C ARG A 77 11.78 -10.80 -37.79
N ALA A 78 12.87 -10.49 -38.50
CA ALA A 78 14.13 -10.02 -37.92
C ALA A 78 13.96 -8.73 -37.10
N VAL A 79 13.03 -7.85 -37.48
CA VAL A 79 12.68 -6.64 -36.69
C VAL A 79 11.62 -6.94 -35.63
N ALA A 80 10.63 -7.77 -35.93
CA ALA A 80 9.52 -8.05 -35.02
C ALA A 80 9.94 -8.83 -33.76
N VAL A 81 10.88 -9.77 -33.87
CA VAL A 81 11.39 -10.55 -32.74
C VAL A 81 12.05 -9.67 -31.66
N PRO A 82 13.09 -8.85 -31.96
CA PRO A 82 13.72 -8.02 -30.95
C PRO A 82 12.75 -6.97 -30.39
N LEU A 83 11.87 -6.39 -31.23
CA LEU A 83 10.84 -5.47 -30.76
C LEU A 83 9.89 -6.14 -29.75
N PHE A 84 9.42 -7.36 -30.04
CA PHE A 84 8.60 -8.13 -29.13
C PHE A 84 9.33 -8.42 -27.81
N VAL A 85 10.58 -8.89 -27.88
CA VAL A 85 11.38 -9.20 -26.68
C VAL A 85 11.56 -7.96 -25.80
N VAL A 86 11.91 -6.81 -26.38
CA VAL A 86 12.07 -5.56 -25.63
C VAL A 86 10.75 -5.15 -24.95
N LEU A 87 9.63 -5.18 -25.68
CA LEU A 87 8.32 -4.83 -25.12
C LEU A 87 7.86 -5.82 -24.05
N PHE A 88 8.12 -7.11 -24.25
CA PHE A 88 7.80 -8.17 -23.29
C PHE A 88 8.58 -7.99 -21.99
N VAL A 89 9.91 -7.80 -22.08
CA VAL A 89 10.77 -7.58 -20.91
C VAL A 89 10.40 -6.29 -20.19
N ALA A 90 10.14 -5.20 -20.91
CA ALA A 90 9.69 -3.95 -20.32
C ALA A 90 8.34 -4.11 -19.58
N SER A 91 7.39 -4.84 -20.17
CA SER A 91 6.11 -5.16 -19.54
C SER A 91 6.29 -6.02 -18.29
N MET A 92 7.16 -7.04 -18.36
CA MET A 92 7.51 -7.88 -17.20
C MET A 92 8.08 -7.07 -16.04
N ILE A 93 9.06 -6.20 -16.28
CA ILE A 93 9.65 -5.34 -15.22
C ILE A 93 8.56 -4.48 -14.57
N ALA A 94 7.64 -3.94 -15.38
CA ALA A 94 6.57 -3.10 -14.88
C ALA A 94 5.55 -3.90 -14.03
N VAL A 95 5.18 -5.11 -14.47
CA VAL A 95 4.31 -6.04 -13.70
C VAL A 95 5.01 -6.48 -12.41
N ASP A 96 6.29 -6.82 -12.46
CA ASP A 96 7.07 -7.25 -11.30
C ASP A 96 7.17 -6.13 -10.26
N GLY A 97 7.45 -4.88 -10.67
CA GLY A 97 7.49 -3.73 -9.76
C GLY A 97 6.18 -3.53 -9.00
N VAL A 98 5.07 -3.79 -9.67
CA VAL A 98 3.73 -3.74 -9.09
C VAL A 98 3.50 -4.90 -8.13
N LEU A 99 3.80 -6.13 -8.55
CA LEU A 99 3.63 -7.32 -7.73
C LEU A 99 4.49 -7.24 -6.47
N LEU A 100 5.71 -6.71 -6.58
CA LEU A 100 6.59 -6.42 -5.44
C LEU A 100 5.95 -5.40 -4.48
N THR A 101 5.31 -4.36 -4.99
CA THR A 101 4.62 -3.36 -4.16
C THR A 101 3.41 -3.96 -3.44
N LEU A 102 2.59 -4.76 -4.14
CA LEU A 102 1.44 -5.44 -3.56
C LEU A 102 1.88 -6.45 -2.51
N ARG A 103 2.88 -7.27 -2.83
CA ARG A 103 3.47 -8.22 -1.90
C ARG A 103 4.02 -7.51 -0.68
N GLY A 104 4.79 -6.44 -0.84
CA GLY A 104 5.30 -5.63 0.27
C GLY A 104 4.21 -5.13 1.20
N LYS A 105 3.06 -4.70 0.66
CA LYS A 105 1.90 -4.31 1.50
C LYS A 105 1.26 -5.50 2.21
N LEU A 106 1.18 -6.66 1.57
CA LEU A 106 0.64 -7.88 2.16
C LEU A 106 1.56 -8.44 3.27
N THR A 107 2.87 -8.32 3.10
CA THR A 107 3.87 -8.83 4.06
C THR A 107 4.24 -7.81 5.14
N ALA A 108 3.96 -6.52 4.94
CA ALA A 108 4.24 -5.46 5.92
C ALA A 108 3.56 -5.73 7.27
N GLY A 109 2.27 -6.13 7.28
CA GLY A 109 1.56 -6.42 8.53
C GLY A 109 2.25 -7.52 9.37
N PRO A 110 2.46 -8.72 8.81
CA PRO A 110 3.23 -9.77 9.47
C PRO A 110 4.66 -9.36 9.87
N ALA A 111 5.37 -8.62 9.02
CA ALA A 111 6.72 -8.13 9.32
C ALA A 111 6.73 -7.17 10.51
N ASP A 112 5.76 -6.25 10.60
CA ASP A 112 5.61 -5.31 11.70
C ASP A 112 5.33 -6.04 13.03
N VAL A 113 4.50 -7.09 12.99
CA VAL A 113 4.21 -7.94 14.16
C VAL A 113 5.47 -8.68 14.62
N ILE A 114 6.23 -9.26 13.69
CA ILE A 114 7.52 -9.91 14.00
C ILE A 114 8.48 -8.91 14.65
N GLY A 115 8.67 -7.74 14.05
CA GLY A 115 9.56 -6.71 14.58
C GLY A 115 9.07 -6.12 15.91
N ALA A 116 7.76 -6.06 16.16
CA ALA A 116 7.19 -5.67 17.45
C ALA A 116 7.47 -6.73 18.53
N HIS A 117 7.31 -8.02 18.18
CA HIS A 117 7.59 -9.12 19.08
C HIS A 117 9.07 -9.21 19.43
N GLU A 118 9.97 -9.03 18.46
CA GLU A 118 11.43 -9.04 18.68
C GLU A 118 11.87 -7.92 19.63
N ARG A 119 11.38 -6.70 19.42
CA ARG A 119 11.65 -5.57 20.34
C ARG A 119 11.12 -5.84 21.74
N ALA A 120 9.88 -6.31 21.88
CA ALA A 120 9.31 -6.63 23.18
C ALA A 120 10.07 -7.77 23.90
N THR A 121 10.56 -8.75 23.13
CA THR A 121 11.39 -9.86 23.65
C THR A 121 12.73 -9.34 24.15
N ALA A 122 13.38 -8.45 23.38
CA ALA A 122 14.64 -7.83 23.76
C ALA A 122 14.50 -6.95 25.00
N ASP A 123 13.45 -6.12 25.08
CA ASP A 123 13.15 -5.28 26.24
C ASP A 123 12.93 -6.13 27.50
N HIS A 124 12.15 -7.22 27.38
CA HIS A 124 11.92 -8.15 28.48
C HIS A 124 13.22 -8.83 28.93
N ALA A 125 14.01 -9.35 27.99
CA ALA A 125 15.28 -10.00 28.29
C ALA A 125 16.29 -9.05 28.97
N ALA A 126 16.37 -7.80 28.50
CA ALA A 126 17.23 -6.78 29.09
C ALA A 126 16.80 -6.46 30.53
N ALA A 127 15.49 -6.30 30.79
CA ALA A 127 14.98 -6.06 32.14
C ALA A 127 15.28 -7.24 33.08
N VAL A 128 15.10 -8.49 32.61
CA VAL A 128 15.43 -9.70 33.39
C VAL A 128 16.93 -9.77 33.71
N ALA A 129 17.80 -9.46 32.74
CA ALA A 129 19.24 -9.47 32.95
C ALA A 129 19.69 -8.42 33.98
N GLU A 130 19.12 -7.21 33.95
CA GLU A 130 19.41 -6.17 34.95
C GLU A 130 18.84 -6.53 36.33
N LEU A 131 17.65 -7.12 36.40
CA LEU A 131 17.07 -7.60 37.66
C LEU A 131 17.92 -8.68 38.32
N ALA A 132 18.55 -9.56 37.52
CA ALA A 132 19.45 -10.58 38.04
C ALA A 132 20.63 -9.98 38.81
N LYS A 133 21.13 -8.80 38.41
CA LYS A 133 22.19 -8.07 39.13
C LYS A 133 21.73 -7.54 40.50
N LEU A 134 20.42 -7.36 40.68
CA LEU A 134 19.79 -6.81 41.88
C LEU A 134 19.07 -7.87 42.74
N ALA A 135 19.32 -9.16 42.49
CA ALA A 135 18.60 -10.26 43.13
C ALA A 135 18.65 -10.19 44.67
N GLY A 136 19.79 -9.80 45.25
CA GLY A 136 20.00 -9.72 46.71
C GLY A 136 19.50 -8.43 47.39
N VAL A 137 19.02 -7.44 46.64
CA VAL A 137 18.60 -6.16 47.22
C VAL A 137 17.29 -6.33 47.99
N ARG A 138 17.27 -5.86 49.24
CA ARG A 138 16.11 -5.91 50.14
C ARG A 138 14.96 -5.02 49.66
N SER A 139 13.76 -5.21 50.21
CA SER A 139 12.63 -4.32 49.90
C SER A 139 12.88 -2.91 50.47
N PRO A 140 12.38 -1.85 49.81
CA PRO A 140 12.48 -0.48 50.33
C PRO A 140 12.00 -0.33 51.78
N ASP A 141 10.98 -1.06 52.21
CA ASP A 141 10.46 -0.97 53.58
C ASP A 141 11.40 -1.60 54.60
N ALA A 142 12.06 -2.72 54.26
CA ALA A 142 13.09 -3.32 55.10
C ALA A 142 14.35 -2.43 55.22
N ILE A 143 14.71 -1.74 54.13
CA ILE A 143 15.84 -0.80 54.13
C ILE A 143 15.50 0.45 54.95
N ARG A 144 14.28 1.00 54.84
CA ARG A 144 13.81 2.11 55.69
C ARG A 144 13.90 1.75 57.17
N ALA A 145 13.36 0.59 57.56
CA ALA A 145 13.45 0.12 58.94
C ALA A 145 14.90 -0.04 59.42
N ALA A 146 15.82 -0.47 58.55
CA ALA A 146 17.25 -0.55 58.87
C ALA A 146 17.92 0.82 58.96
N MET A 147 17.50 1.81 58.16
CA MET A 147 17.98 3.19 58.24
C MET A 147 17.55 3.85 59.56
N ASP A 148 16.32 3.62 60.01
CA ASP A 148 15.79 4.14 61.28
C ASP A 148 16.55 3.59 62.50
N GLY A 149 17.03 2.34 62.41
CA GLY A 149 17.84 1.69 63.44
C GLY A 149 19.36 1.87 63.31
N ALA A 150 19.85 2.65 62.34
CA ALA A 150 21.28 2.73 62.04
C ALA A 150 22.07 3.41 63.18
N PRO A 151 23.18 2.82 63.66
CA PRO A 151 23.94 3.35 64.79
C PRO A 151 24.83 4.52 64.38
N VAL A 152 24.27 5.74 64.32
CA VAL A 152 25.02 6.98 64.08
C VAL A 152 24.93 7.88 65.31
N LYS A 153 26.09 8.36 65.81
CA LYS A 153 26.11 9.31 66.94
C LYS A 153 25.32 10.57 66.56
N ARG A 154 24.37 10.98 67.42
CA ARG A 154 23.45 12.10 67.16
C ARG A 154 24.15 13.43 66.89
N SER A 155 25.33 13.67 67.48
CA SER A 155 26.15 14.85 67.23
C SER A 155 26.71 14.87 65.80
N VAL A 156 27.22 13.73 65.33
CA VAL A 156 27.71 13.57 63.95
C VAL A 156 26.54 13.70 62.98
N PHE A 157 25.43 13.00 63.23
CA PHE A 157 24.24 13.05 62.37
C PHE A 157 23.71 14.48 62.20
N ARG A 158 23.60 15.28 63.27
CA ARG A 158 23.19 16.69 63.15
C ARG A 158 24.26 17.57 62.49
N GLY A 159 25.53 17.34 62.80
CA GLY A 159 26.64 18.13 62.28
C GLY A 159 26.89 17.92 60.77
N THR A 160 26.46 16.78 60.21
CA THR A 160 26.58 16.45 58.77
C THR A 160 25.25 16.58 58.02
N ASN A 161 24.26 17.28 58.58
CA ASN A 161 22.92 17.38 58.01
C ASN A 161 22.35 16.01 57.63
N GLU A 162 22.29 15.10 58.59
CA GLU A 162 21.80 13.73 58.39
C GLU A 162 22.69 12.91 57.46
N CYS A 163 24.02 13.05 57.60
CA CYS A 163 25.00 12.38 56.74
C CYS A 163 24.83 12.71 55.24
N THR A 164 24.34 13.91 54.91
CA THR A 164 24.26 14.41 53.52
C THR A 164 25.45 15.29 53.17
N ASP A 165 26.01 15.99 54.15
CA ASP A 165 27.15 16.89 54.00
C ASP A 165 28.34 16.37 54.83
N ILE A 166 29.12 15.46 54.23
CA ILE A 166 30.25 14.80 54.88
C ILE A 166 31.54 15.40 54.34
N THR A 167 32.18 16.26 55.13
CA THR A 167 33.42 16.97 54.75
C THR A 167 34.68 16.46 55.47
N LYS A 168 34.53 15.60 56.48
CA LYS A 168 35.64 15.07 57.31
C LYS A 168 35.65 13.55 57.29
N ASP A 169 36.83 12.94 57.26
CA ASP A 169 37.01 11.48 57.23
C ASP A 169 36.38 10.76 58.44
N SER A 170 36.50 11.33 59.64
CA SER A 170 35.88 10.77 60.85
C SER A 170 34.35 10.79 60.80
N SER A 171 33.77 11.76 60.09
CA SER A 171 32.33 11.83 59.85
C SER A 171 31.89 10.84 58.76
N LEU A 172 32.74 10.61 57.76
CA LEU A 172 32.52 9.60 56.73
C LEU A 172 32.46 8.19 57.32
N GLU A 173 33.42 7.84 58.18
CA GLU A 173 33.45 6.53 58.83
C GLU A 173 32.20 6.32 59.71
N ALA A 174 31.82 7.32 60.50
CA ALA A 174 30.64 7.27 61.36
C ALA A 174 29.31 7.21 60.58
N CYS A 175 29.24 7.84 59.40
CA CYS A 175 28.06 7.86 58.55
C CYS A 175 27.98 6.68 57.56
N ARG A 176 29.05 5.88 57.43
CA ARG A 176 29.17 4.79 56.45
C ARG A 176 27.97 3.83 56.46
N PRO A 177 27.46 3.35 57.61
CA PRO A 177 26.30 2.45 57.64
C PRO A 177 25.06 3.07 57.00
N LEU A 178 24.81 4.36 57.22
CA LEU A 178 23.65 5.05 56.66
C LEU A 178 23.83 5.34 55.17
N THR A 179 25.05 5.69 54.72
CA THR A 179 25.32 5.90 53.29
C THR A 179 25.23 4.61 52.47
N ASP A 180 25.64 3.47 53.04
CA ASP A 180 25.51 2.17 52.39
C ASP A 180 24.03 1.75 52.29
N LEU A 181 23.22 1.97 53.33
CA LEU A 181 21.77 1.76 53.28
C LEU A 181 21.07 2.69 52.27
N ARG A 182 21.53 3.93 52.10
CA ARG A 182 21.00 4.84 51.07
C ARG A 182 21.33 4.37 49.65
N LYS A 183 22.52 3.80 49.42
CA LYS A 183 22.87 3.17 48.13
C LYS A 183 21.97 1.97 47.87
N GLU A 184 21.81 1.10 48.87
CA GLU A 184 20.92 -0.06 48.77
C GLU A 184 19.46 0.37 48.50
N MET A 185 18.99 1.47 49.10
CA MET A 185 17.67 2.04 48.81
C MET A 185 17.53 2.46 47.34
N ALA A 186 18.55 3.10 46.77
CA ALA A 186 18.55 3.49 45.37
C ALA A 186 18.48 2.25 44.46
N ASP A 187 19.24 1.20 44.80
CA ASP A 187 19.20 -0.08 44.09
C ASP A 187 17.82 -0.75 44.23
N ALA A 188 17.17 -0.64 45.39
CA ALA A 188 15.84 -1.21 45.63
C ALA A 188 14.74 -0.49 44.85
N ILE A 189 14.84 0.84 44.72
CA ILE A 189 13.97 1.64 43.85
C ILE A 189 14.19 1.23 42.39
N ARG A 190 15.45 1.13 41.95
CA ARG A 190 15.80 0.71 40.59
C ARG A 190 15.28 -0.69 40.27
N LYS A 191 15.35 -1.62 41.24
CA LYS A 191 14.79 -2.96 41.14
C LYS A 191 13.28 -2.91 40.89
N ARG A 192 12.51 -2.14 41.68
CA ARG A 192 11.06 -1.98 41.47
C ARG A 192 10.71 -1.38 40.10
N GLU A 193 11.48 -0.41 39.62
CA GLU A 193 11.31 0.15 38.28
C GLU A 193 11.53 -0.91 37.20
N LEU A 194 12.60 -1.70 37.31
CA LEU A 194 12.91 -2.77 36.36
C LEU A 194 11.88 -3.90 36.40
N GLU A 195 11.32 -4.23 37.57
CA GLU A 195 10.19 -5.17 37.70
C GLU A 195 8.98 -4.66 36.90
N ALA A 196 8.61 -3.38 37.06
CA ALA A 196 7.53 -2.78 36.28
C ALA A 196 7.80 -2.76 34.77
N VAL A 197 9.05 -2.53 34.34
CA VAL A 197 9.45 -2.59 32.92
C VAL A 197 9.36 -4.03 32.40
N ARG A 198 9.84 -5.02 33.13
CA ARG A 198 9.71 -6.45 32.80
C ARG A 198 8.24 -6.81 32.63
N ASP A 199 7.40 -6.46 33.60
CA ASP A 199 5.98 -6.82 33.59
C ASP A 199 5.23 -6.15 32.44
N LYS A 200 5.55 -4.89 32.13
CA LYS A 200 5.02 -4.19 30.96
C LYS A 200 5.46 -4.84 29.64
N ALA A 201 6.71 -5.26 29.53
CA ALA A 201 7.23 -5.95 28.35
C ALA A 201 6.59 -7.35 28.18
N ALA A 202 6.40 -8.07 29.29
CA ALA A 202 5.69 -9.36 29.31
C ALA A 202 4.23 -9.20 28.87
N ALA A 203 3.49 -8.25 29.44
CA ALA A 203 2.11 -7.95 29.03
C ALA A 203 2.02 -7.54 27.55
N ARG A 204 3.04 -6.87 27.02
CA ARG A 204 3.13 -6.54 25.59
C ARG A 204 3.35 -7.78 24.73
N LEU A 205 4.18 -8.72 25.16
CA LEU A 205 4.36 -10.01 24.48
C LEU A 205 3.04 -10.80 24.46
N ASP A 206 2.35 -10.88 25.60
CA ASP A 206 1.05 -11.55 25.71
C ASP A 206 0.01 -10.92 24.78
N ALA A 207 -0.02 -9.59 24.70
CA ALA A 207 -0.93 -8.86 23.83
C ALA A 207 -0.64 -9.03 22.32
N LEU A 208 0.63 -9.24 21.95
CA LEU A 208 1.02 -9.52 20.56
C LEU A 208 0.67 -10.95 20.13
N GLY A 209 0.49 -11.86 21.10
CA GLY A 209 0.21 -13.26 20.84
C GLY A 209 1.42 -14.01 20.25
N PRO A 210 1.20 -15.19 19.64
CA PRO A 210 2.28 -16.00 19.11
C PRO A 210 2.98 -15.29 17.95
N ARG A 211 4.31 -15.22 18.01
CA ARG A 211 5.14 -14.68 16.92
C ARG A 211 4.89 -15.44 15.61
N PRO A 212 4.54 -14.73 14.51
CA PRO A 212 4.47 -15.35 13.20
C PRO A 212 5.83 -15.96 12.82
N ALA A 213 5.80 -17.14 12.21
CA ALA A 213 7.02 -17.87 11.88
C ALA A 213 7.82 -17.17 10.75
N ALA A 214 7.15 -16.47 9.84
CA ALA A 214 7.74 -15.66 8.79
C ALA A 214 6.76 -14.58 8.32
N ALA A 215 7.29 -13.49 7.75
CA ALA A 215 6.47 -12.46 7.13
C ALA A 215 5.81 -12.96 5.83
N ASP A 216 6.48 -13.89 5.13
CA ASP A 216 5.98 -14.55 3.94
C ASP A 216 6.20 -16.06 4.00
N PRO A 217 5.17 -16.84 4.40
CA PRO A 217 5.30 -18.29 4.55
C PRO A 217 5.68 -19.01 3.25
N GLN A 218 5.24 -18.51 2.09
CA GLN A 218 5.52 -19.15 0.80
C GLN A 218 6.98 -18.97 0.38
N ALA A 219 7.52 -17.75 0.51
CA ALA A 219 8.94 -17.50 0.25
C ALA A 219 9.82 -18.28 1.22
N ARG A 220 9.47 -18.37 2.51
CA ARG A 220 10.23 -19.18 3.47
C ARG A 220 10.30 -20.65 3.08
N ILE A 221 9.16 -21.25 2.69
CA ILE A 221 9.13 -22.65 2.25
C ILE A 221 10.00 -22.84 1.01
N LEU A 222 9.87 -21.95 0.01
CA LEU A 222 10.64 -22.04 -1.22
C LEU A 222 12.14 -21.83 -0.98
N ALA A 223 12.50 -20.86 -0.13
CA ALA A 223 13.87 -20.59 0.28
C ALA A 223 14.53 -21.81 0.94
N GLY A 224 13.82 -22.44 1.89
CA GLY A 224 14.29 -23.66 2.55
C GLY A 224 14.45 -24.85 1.59
N ALA A 225 13.52 -25.02 0.64
CA ALA A 225 13.59 -26.09 -0.34
C ALA A 225 14.72 -25.89 -1.37
N ALA A 226 14.99 -24.65 -1.78
CA ALA A 226 15.98 -24.32 -2.81
C ALA A 226 17.37 -23.96 -2.24
N GLY A 227 17.52 -23.83 -0.91
CA GLY A 227 18.78 -23.42 -0.29
C GLY A 227 19.18 -21.97 -0.61
N VAL A 228 18.19 -21.09 -0.79
CA VAL A 228 18.38 -19.66 -1.12
C VAL A 228 17.84 -18.75 -0.02
N SER A 229 18.09 -17.44 -0.10
CA SER A 229 17.50 -16.47 0.83
C SER A 229 16.00 -16.30 0.61
N GLU A 230 15.27 -15.93 1.67
CA GLU A 230 13.83 -15.62 1.60
C GLU A 230 13.55 -14.46 0.64
N ASP A 231 14.43 -13.45 0.60
CA ASP A 231 14.32 -12.32 -0.33
C ASP A 231 14.43 -12.76 -1.80
N LEU A 232 15.38 -13.66 -2.10
CA LEU A 232 15.52 -14.18 -3.46
C LEU A 232 14.31 -15.05 -3.83
N ALA A 233 13.86 -15.92 -2.93
CA ALA A 233 12.68 -16.74 -3.14
C ALA A 233 11.41 -15.89 -3.37
N ALA A 234 11.25 -14.81 -2.60
CA ALA A 234 10.16 -13.85 -2.74
C ALA A 234 10.18 -13.15 -4.11
N TRP A 235 11.36 -12.69 -4.53
CA TRP A 235 11.54 -12.08 -5.84
C TRP A 235 11.25 -13.08 -6.98
N VAL A 236 11.76 -14.33 -6.88
CA VAL A 236 11.50 -15.39 -7.86
C VAL A 236 10.01 -15.71 -7.97
N LEU A 237 9.28 -15.82 -6.86
CA LEU A 237 7.83 -16.03 -6.88
C LEU A 237 7.11 -14.91 -7.64
N VAL A 238 7.49 -13.66 -7.37
CA VAL A 238 6.93 -12.51 -8.10
C VAL A 238 7.25 -12.59 -9.59
N ALA A 239 8.51 -12.86 -9.95
CA ALA A 239 8.93 -12.97 -11.35
C ALA A 239 8.19 -14.10 -12.09
N ILE A 240 7.95 -15.25 -11.45
CA ILE A 240 7.17 -16.36 -12.04
C ILE A 240 5.73 -15.93 -12.31
N VAL A 241 5.09 -15.27 -11.34
CA VAL A 241 3.71 -14.78 -11.50
C VAL A 241 3.63 -13.70 -12.57
N GLY A 242 4.55 -12.74 -12.56
CA GLY A 242 4.65 -11.69 -13.56
C GLY A 242 4.85 -12.26 -14.97
N PHE A 243 5.76 -13.22 -15.11
CA PHE A 243 5.97 -13.96 -16.35
C PHE A 243 4.70 -14.69 -16.81
N ALA A 244 3.98 -15.38 -15.92
CA ALA A 244 2.77 -16.12 -16.27
C ALA A 244 1.65 -15.19 -16.76
N ILE A 245 1.45 -14.05 -16.11
CA ILE A 245 0.47 -13.03 -16.52
C ILE A 245 0.84 -12.49 -17.90
N GLU A 246 2.10 -12.12 -18.08
CA GLU A 246 2.61 -11.53 -19.31
C GLU A 246 2.57 -12.53 -20.48
N PHE A 247 2.93 -13.78 -20.21
CA PHE A 247 2.85 -14.89 -21.17
C PHE A 247 1.40 -15.15 -21.59
N ALA A 248 0.46 -15.21 -20.64
CA ALA A 248 -0.96 -15.40 -20.94
C ALA A 248 -1.53 -14.22 -21.76
N ALA A 249 -1.14 -12.98 -21.44
CA ALA A 249 -1.54 -11.80 -22.20
C ALA A 249 -1.01 -11.84 -23.65
N CYS A 250 0.27 -12.17 -23.84
CA CYS A 250 0.88 -12.25 -25.17
C CYS A 250 0.32 -13.42 -25.99
N PHE A 251 0.33 -14.62 -25.41
CA PHE A 251 -0.04 -15.85 -26.09
C PHE A 251 -1.54 -15.95 -26.32
N GLY A 252 -2.36 -15.53 -25.36
CA GLY A 252 -3.81 -15.44 -25.53
C GLY A 252 -4.17 -14.55 -26.72
N MET A 253 -3.51 -13.40 -26.85
CA MET A 253 -3.72 -12.51 -28.00
C MET A 253 -3.25 -13.12 -29.31
N TYR A 254 -2.13 -13.86 -29.32
CA TYR A 254 -1.66 -14.58 -30.50
C TYR A 254 -2.64 -15.67 -30.95
N VAL A 255 -3.10 -16.51 -30.01
CA VAL A 255 -4.06 -17.59 -30.29
C VAL A 255 -5.38 -17.03 -30.83
N LEU A 256 -5.88 -15.93 -30.23
CA LEU A 256 -7.09 -15.27 -30.68
C LEU A 256 -6.92 -14.63 -32.07
N ALA A 257 -5.74 -14.11 -32.41
CA ALA A 257 -5.49 -13.51 -33.72
C ALA A 257 -5.65 -14.51 -34.88
N GLY A 258 -5.38 -15.80 -34.63
CA GLY A 258 -5.46 -16.89 -35.60
C GLY A 258 -4.45 -16.75 -36.75
N PRO A 259 -3.96 -17.86 -37.33
CA PRO A 259 -3.11 -17.78 -38.51
C PRO A 259 -3.92 -17.15 -39.65
N ARG A 260 -3.52 -15.96 -40.10
CA ARG A 260 -4.03 -15.37 -41.33
C ARG A 260 -3.58 -16.27 -42.46
N ARG A 261 -4.42 -17.21 -42.89
CA ARG A 261 -4.20 -17.92 -44.15
C ARG A 261 -3.99 -16.84 -45.20
N PRO A 262 -2.86 -16.84 -45.93
CA PRO A 262 -2.69 -15.93 -47.04
C PRO A 262 -3.89 -16.16 -47.94
N SER A 263 -4.76 -15.15 -48.06
CA SER A 263 -5.85 -15.19 -49.03
C SER A 263 -5.16 -15.44 -50.35
N ALA A 264 -5.25 -16.67 -50.85
CA ALA A 264 -4.71 -17.05 -52.13
C ALA A 264 -5.23 -16.00 -53.11
N THR A 265 -4.30 -15.23 -53.63
CA THR A 265 -4.55 -14.05 -54.45
C THR A 265 -5.71 -14.36 -55.38
N SER A 266 -6.79 -13.60 -55.24
CA SER A 266 -7.85 -13.54 -56.23
C SER A 266 -7.26 -12.86 -57.47
N THR A 267 -6.38 -13.56 -58.17
CA THR A 267 -5.85 -13.20 -59.49
C THR A 267 -6.89 -13.51 -60.58
N ALA A 268 -8.09 -13.97 -60.19
CA ALA A 268 -9.22 -14.10 -61.08
C ALA A 268 -9.92 -12.74 -61.25
N GLN A 269 -9.63 -12.09 -62.38
CA GLN A 269 -10.60 -11.41 -63.23
C GLN A 269 -11.41 -10.26 -62.62
N SER A 270 -10.89 -9.05 -62.80
CA SER A 270 -11.70 -7.85 -63.09
C SER A 270 -11.19 -7.20 -64.37
N SER A 271 -11.24 -7.94 -65.47
CA SER A 271 -11.26 -7.37 -66.81
C SER A 271 -12.69 -6.87 -67.08
N PHE A 272 -13.04 -5.70 -66.54
CA PHE A 272 -14.18 -4.93 -67.03
C PHE A 272 -13.68 -4.04 -68.19
N PRO A 273 -14.20 -4.20 -69.41
CA PRO A 273 -13.92 -3.27 -70.49
C PRO A 273 -14.59 -1.93 -70.19
N ALA A 274 -13.84 -0.85 -70.37
CA ALA A 274 -14.35 0.51 -70.33
C ALA A 274 -15.37 0.76 -71.45
N PRO A 275 -16.43 1.54 -71.19
CA PRO A 275 -16.98 2.39 -72.23
C PRO A 275 -17.08 3.85 -71.77
N GLY A 276 -16.57 4.74 -72.63
CA GLY A 276 -17.32 5.92 -73.05
C GLY A 276 -17.34 7.14 -72.13
N ALA A 277 -16.48 8.09 -72.50
CA ALA A 277 -16.68 9.54 -72.46
C ALA A 277 -18.09 10.05 -72.10
N GLY A 278 -18.13 10.98 -71.14
CA GLY A 278 -19.31 11.78 -70.80
C GLY A 278 -18.97 12.91 -69.83
N GLU A 279 -18.69 14.07 -70.40
CA GLU A 279 -18.30 15.36 -69.81
C GLU A 279 -19.36 15.98 -68.84
N ARG A 280 -18.86 16.86 -67.94
CA ARG A 280 -19.52 18.02 -67.28
C ARG A 280 -20.50 17.78 -66.13
N ALA A 281 -20.13 18.27 -64.93
CA ALA A 281 -20.46 19.64 -64.50
C ALA A 281 -19.99 19.91 -63.05
N LEU A 282 -19.13 20.91 -62.90
CA LEU A 282 -18.95 21.65 -61.65
C LEU A 282 -20.28 22.32 -61.26
N ALA A 283 -20.71 22.16 -60.02
CA ALA A 283 -21.55 23.16 -59.36
C ALA A 283 -21.29 23.15 -57.84
N ALA A 284 -20.82 24.30 -57.38
CA ALA A 284 -20.58 24.66 -56.00
C ALA A 284 -21.83 24.52 -55.13
N SER A 285 -21.63 24.17 -53.86
CA SER A 285 -22.55 24.54 -52.79
C SER A 285 -21.72 24.98 -51.59
N PHE A 286 -21.39 26.28 -51.61
CA PHE A 286 -21.05 27.04 -50.42
C PHE A 286 -22.30 27.12 -49.55
N ALA A 287 -22.30 26.43 -48.41
CA ALA A 287 -23.30 26.62 -47.37
C ALA A 287 -22.78 27.64 -46.35
N THR A 288 -23.53 28.73 -46.28
CA THR A 288 -23.45 29.89 -45.41
C THR A 288 -23.72 29.57 -43.94
N GLY A 289 -22.96 30.21 -43.05
CA GLY A 289 -23.49 30.91 -41.86
C GLY A 289 -23.92 30.08 -40.63
N GLY A 290 -23.16 30.20 -39.54
CA GLY A 290 -23.65 29.85 -38.20
C GLY A 290 -22.58 30.00 -37.11
N HIS A 291 -22.44 31.19 -36.53
CA HIS A 291 -21.66 31.40 -35.31
C HIS A 291 -22.22 30.56 -34.14
N PRO A 292 -21.39 29.80 -33.40
CA PRO A 292 -21.83 29.19 -32.15
C PRO A 292 -21.98 30.26 -31.06
N MET A 293 -23.22 30.44 -30.62
CA MET A 293 -23.60 31.26 -29.47
C MET A 293 -23.04 30.66 -28.17
N PRO A 294 -22.54 31.46 -27.21
CA PRO A 294 -22.05 30.93 -25.93
C PRO A 294 -23.21 30.39 -25.07
N PRO A 295 -23.03 29.29 -24.34
CA PRO A 295 -24.08 28.72 -23.50
C PRO A 295 -24.44 29.65 -22.33
N ARG A 296 -25.74 29.90 -22.17
CA ARG A 296 -26.32 30.59 -21.00
C ARG A 296 -26.04 29.81 -19.71
N PRO A 297 -25.80 30.49 -18.57
CA PRO A 297 -25.64 29.82 -17.28
C PRO A 297 -26.95 29.14 -16.88
N ARG A 298 -26.90 27.81 -16.79
CA ARG A 298 -28.04 26.97 -16.39
C ARG A 298 -28.22 27.08 -14.87
N GLY A 299 -29.46 27.37 -14.47
CA GLY A 299 -29.85 27.77 -13.13
C GLY A 299 -29.53 26.79 -12.00
N THR A 300 -29.37 27.39 -10.83
CA THR A 300 -29.77 26.91 -9.49
C THR A 300 -29.89 25.40 -9.31
N ARG A 301 -28.84 24.85 -8.70
CA ARG A 301 -28.74 23.48 -8.19
C ARG A 301 -29.90 23.22 -7.22
N LYS A 302 -30.88 22.41 -7.63
CA LYS A 302 -31.93 21.92 -6.73
C LYS A 302 -31.31 21.14 -5.55
N PRO A 303 -31.83 21.28 -4.33
CA PRO A 303 -31.37 20.51 -3.18
C PRO A 303 -31.56 19.02 -3.43
N ARG A 304 -30.49 18.26 -3.22
CA ARG A 304 -30.44 16.80 -3.38
C ARG A 304 -31.34 16.19 -2.30
N ARG A 305 -32.44 15.55 -2.71
CA ARG A 305 -33.28 14.76 -1.80
C ARG A 305 -32.42 13.70 -1.09
N PRO A 306 -32.59 13.46 0.22
CA PRO A 306 -31.87 12.41 0.92
C PRO A 306 -32.24 11.03 0.35
N PRO A 307 -31.28 10.08 0.30
CA PRO A 307 -31.52 8.73 -0.17
C PRO A 307 -32.51 7.98 0.73
N ALA A 308 -33.27 7.04 0.13
CA ALA A 308 -34.26 6.23 0.81
C ALA A 308 -33.65 5.34 1.92
N SER A 309 -34.45 5.09 2.96
CA SER A 309 -34.13 4.56 4.30
C SER A 309 -33.58 3.13 4.39
N ASN A 310 -33.09 2.54 3.30
CA ASN A 310 -32.73 1.12 3.25
C ASN A 310 -31.21 0.89 3.05
N VAL A 311 -30.40 1.94 3.17
CA VAL A 311 -28.94 1.84 3.18
C VAL A 311 -28.49 1.71 4.63
N VAL A 312 -27.88 0.58 4.98
CA VAL A 312 -27.23 0.38 6.29
C VAL A 312 -26.17 1.47 6.43
N ALA A 313 -26.43 2.44 7.31
CA ALA A 313 -25.50 3.52 7.58
C ALA A 313 -24.30 2.96 8.34
N PHE A 314 -23.17 2.81 7.66
CA PHE A 314 -21.92 2.50 8.34
C PHE A 314 -21.50 3.73 9.18
N PRO A 315 -21.23 3.57 10.49
CA PRO A 315 -20.84 4.69 11.34
C PRO A 315 -19.59 5.35 10.80
N HIS A 316 -19.64 6.67 10.62
CA HIS A 316 -18.53 7.42 10.04
C HIS A 316 -17.30 7.34 10.95
N PRO A 317 -16.07 7.10 10.43
CA PRO A 317 -14.87 6.88 11.26
C PRO A 317 -14.60 7.98 12.29
N VAL A 318 -14.92 9.23 11.97
CA VAL A 318 -14.79 10.39 12.87
C VAL A 318 -15.72 10.28 14.08
N ILE A 319 -16.95 9.81 13.88
CA ILE A 319 -17.94 9.67 14.97
C ILE A 319 -17.47 8.57 15.93
N GLY A 320 -17.10 7.40 15.40
CA GLY A 320 -16.60 6.31 16.22
C GLY A 320 -15.29 6.64 16.96
N ALA A 321 -14.43 7.49 16.38
CA ALA A 321 -13.22 7.98 17.06
C ALA A 321 -13.56 8.95 18.20
N LEU A 322 -14.50 9.87 17.98
CA LEU A 322 -14.95 10.83 18.99
C LEU A 322 -15.70 10.13 20.14
N GLU A 323 -16.59 9.18 19.84
CA GLU A 323 -17.29 8.39 20.87
C GLU A 323 -16.31 7.64 21.78
N LYS A 324 -15.27 7.02 21.21
CA LYS A 324 -14.21 6.35 21.97
C LYS A 324 -13.38 7.29 22.84
N SER A 325 -13.26 8.56 22.46
CA SER A 325 -12.52 9.57 23.22
C SER A 325 -13.38 10.36 24.22
N GLY A 326 -14.63 9.95 24.47
CA GLY A 326 -15.54 10.66 25.37
C GLY A 326 -16.24 11.86 24.71
N GLY A 327 -16.31 11.88 23.38
CA GLY A 327 -17.09 12.83 22.57
C GLY A 327 -16.36 14.09 22.14
N THR A 328 -15.13 14.33 22.63
CA THR A 328 -14.35 15.54 22.32
C THR A 328 -12.87 15.20 22.11
N VAL A 329 -12.22 15.95 21.21
CA VAL A 329 -10.77 15.93 20.97
C VAL A 329 -10.25 17.36 20.83
N ALA A 330 -9.01 17.60 21.27
CA ALA A 330 -8.45 18.94 21.37
C ALA A 330 -7.84 19.47 20.05
N SER A 331 -7.66 18.60 19.05
CA SER A 331 -7.09 18.97 17.75
C SER A 331 -7.36 17.95 16.63
N ASN A 332 -7.21 18.38 15.38
CA ASN A 332 -7.19 17.49 14.21
C ASN A 332 -6.08 16.43 14.30
N GLN A 333 -4.92 16.78 14.86
CA GLN A 333 -3.80 15.84 15.02
C GLN A 333 -4.14 14.68 15.96
N GLU A 334 -4.81 14.96 17.07
CA GLU A 334 -5.29 13.95 18.01
C GLU A 334 -6.37 13.06 17.38
N LEU A 335 -7.31 13.68 16.65
CA LEU A 335 -8.32 12.94 15.88
C LEU A 335 -7.69 12.02 14.83
N ALA A 336 -6.64 12.49 14.15
CA ALA A 336 -5.90 11.72 13.17
C ALA A 336 -5.23 10.49 13.80
N GLN A 337 -4.63 10.64 15.00
CA GLN A 337 -4.05 9.53 15.76
C GLN A 337 -5.09 8.50 16.17
N LEU A 338 -6.27 8.94 16.65
CA LEU A 338 -7.37 8.04 17.04
C LEU A 338 -7.92 7.23 15.86
N MET A 339 -7.92 7.82 14.66
CA MET A 339 -8.36 7.15 13.43
C MET A 339 -7.24 6.38 12.71
N GLY A 340 -5.97 6.53 13.12
CA GLY A 340 -4.82 5.95 12.42
C GLY A 340 -4.60 6.52 11.02
N VAL A 341 -4.91 7.80 10.78
CA VAL A 341 -4.76 8.49 9.49
C VAL A 341 -3.88 9.73 9.58
N THR A 342 -3.60 10.37 8.45
CA THR A 342 -2.85 11.65 8.42
C THR A 342 -3.72 12.84 8.84
N GLU A 343 -3.10 13.93 9.31
CA GLU A 343 -3.82 15.15 9.72
C GLU A 343 -4.65 15.74 8.56
N GLY A 344 -4.11 15.75 7.35
CA GLY A 344 -4.83 16.24 6.16
C GLY A 344 -6.06 15.39 5.82
N GLU A 345 -5.99 14.08 6.02
CA GLU A 345 -7.13 13.18 5.83
C GLU A 345 -8.17 13.34 6.94
N SER A 346 -7.74 13.51 8.19
CA SER A 346 -8.65 13.82 9.30
C SER A 346 -9.45 15.10 9.05
N THR A 347 -8.80 16.14 8.51
CA THR A 347 -9.44 17.42 8.19
C THR A 347 -10.52 17.27 7.12
N LYS A 348 -10.26 16.46 6.08
CA LYS A 348 -11.25 16.15 5.03
C LYS A 348 -12.46 15.41 5.60
N ARG A 349 -12.22 14.38 6.41
CA ARG A 349 -13.29 13.57 7.03
C ARG A 349 -14.11 14.39 8.03
N VAL A 350 -13.49 15.33 8.76
CA VAL A 350 -14.22 16.29 9.63
C VAL A 350 -15.15 17.18 8.80
N ALA A 351 -14.72 17.62 7.61
CA ALA A 351 -15.56 18.44 6.74
C ALA A 351 -16.80 17.69 6.23
N GLU A 352 -16.68 16.38 5.98
CA GLU A 352 -17.80 15.53 5.53
C GLU A 352 -18.93 15.42 6.58
N VAL A 353 -18.56 15.34 7.87
CA VAL A 353 -19.51 15.26 8.99
C VAL A 353 -19.65 16.57 9.77
N ALA A 354 -19.24 17.71 9.20
CA ALA A 354 -19.24 19.00 9.91
C ALA A 354 -20.62 19.39 10.47
N HIS A 355 -21.71 18.91 9.87
CA HIS A 355 -23.08 19.14 10.34
C HIS A 355 -23.43 18.39 11.65
N LEU A 356 -22.71 17.33 11.98
CA LEU A 356 -22.86 16.54 13.22
C LEU A 356 -21.89 17.00 14.33
N LEU A 357 -20.96 17.89 14.00
CA LEU A 357 -19.88 18.33 14.89
C LEU A 357 -20.10 19.77 15.38
N THR A 358 -19.48 20.07 16.51
CA THR A 358 -19.28 21.42 17.03
C THR A 358 -17.79 21.72 16.98
N LEU A 359 -17.41 22.71 16.17
CA LEU A 359 -16.03 23.16 16.05
C LEU A 359 -15.87 24.44 16.85
N ARG A 360 -15.03 24.43 17.89
CA ARG A 360 -14.68 25.62 18.68
C ARG A 360 -13.22 25.93 18.50
N ARG A 361 -12.89 27.21 18.34
CA ARG A 361 -11.49 27.66 18.26
C ARG A 361 -11.04 28.09 19.65
N GLU A 362 -10.07 27.38 20.20
CA GLU A 362 -9.45 27.70 21.49
C GLU A 362 -7.98 28.07 21.25
N GLY A 363 -7.72 29.38 21.19
CA GLY A 363 -6.43 29.93 20.81
C GLY A 363 -6.02 29.54 19.38
N LYS A 364 -4.95 28.75 19.27
CA LYS A 364 -4.41 28.24 17.99
C LYS A 364 -4.96 26.87 17.57
N ARG A 365 -5.80 26.23 18.40
CA ARG A 365 -6.32 24.88 18.14
C ARG A 365 -7.82 24.92 17.84
N ILE A 366 -8.28 23.94 17.08
CA ILE A 366 -9.71 23.70 16.83
C ILE A 366 -10.09 22.48 17.66
N VAL A 367 -10.93 22.69 18.66
CA VAL A 367 -11.56 21.64 19.46
C VAL A 367 -12.77 21.12 18.71
N ILE A 368 -12.88 19.81 18.62
CA ILE A 368 -13.90 19.11 17.84
C ILE A 368 -14.70 18.27 18.83
N SER A 369 -16.00 18.53 18.93
CA SER A 369 -16.91 17.72 19.75
C SER A 369 -18.12 17.26 18.95
N LEU A 370 -18.70 16.13 19.34
CA LEU A 370 -20.00 15.67 18.82
C LEU A 370 -21.12 16.60 19.33
N ARG A 371 -22.08 16.94 18.46
CA ARG A 371 -23.33 17.57 18.93
C ARG A 371 -24.14 16.55 19.71
N GLU A 372 -24.76 16.94 20.82
CA GLU A 372 -25.63 16.07 21.63
C GLU A 372 -26.74 15.40 20.80
N ALA A 373 -27.23 16.05 19.75
CA ALA A 373 -28.26 15.51 18.86
C ALA A 373 -27.79 14.36 17.95
N ALA A 374 -26.48 14.07 17.89
CA ALA A 374 -25.91 13.00 17.06
C ALA A 374 -25.63 11.70 17.85
N VAL A 375 -25.90 11.68 19.16
CA VAL A 375 -25.63 10.54 20.07
C VAL A 375 -26.89 9.72 20.36
N ALA A 376 -27.97 9.95 19.61
CA ALA A 376 -29.22 9.18 19.67
C ALA A 376 -29.34 8.27 18.45
#